data_AF-A0A938U903-F1
#
_entry.id   AF-A0A938U903-F1
#
_cell.length_a   1.000
_cell.length_b   1.000
_cell.length_c   1.000
_cell.angle_alpha   90.00
_cell.angle_beta   90.00
_cell.angle_gamma   90.00
#
_symmetry.space_group_name_H-M   'P 1'
#
loop_
_entity.id
_entity.type
_entity.pdbx_description
1 polymer ?
#
loop_
_entity_poly.entity_id
_entity_poly.type
_entity_poly.pdbx_seq_one_letter_code
_entity_poly.pdbx_strand_id
1 'polypeptide(L)'
;LCDFDGTISIKDMGYVLLNRFSSGDWEAIDRDFCEGKIGSKEAYSRIAKILKGNPENVLSFIRKHSDIDPYFKSFYRFCRENDIAIKIVSDGLDFYIRTILEIHGLSEIPFYANVTHALTDGRIDISFPHFSEECGLCGTCKKQILLNHRSQYDKIFFVGNGLSDRCAAREADLAFAKDSLYPYSIDQDITCHYFKDFGDIRGDIKKRIRGIIFDLDGTLIEAYSAIYLGLKEVFERSGREIFPYEDLKHYLQADLESTLHQFFSPEETQKNIPIMRKKYEEVYLSHTHFLDGAKEALETLYKRGVILGVASNKFGRFSRMALNYLGVSSYFKSVIGAGDVPRNKPFPDMIHAALGEMKLSPEEVVFVGDTLTDIDTGKEAGVDVYALPTGFHTRQELSQKKPKRILRELKELVGLLDQPL
;
A
#
# COMPACT_ATOMS: atom_id res chain seq x y z
N LEU A 1 3.64 17.16 2.96
CA LEU A 1 2.32 17.83 3.11
C LEU A 1 1.39 16.87 3.82
N CYS A 2 0.67 17.32 4.83
CA CYS A 2 -0.25 16.48 5.59
C CYS A 2 -1.65 17.08 5.54
N ASP A 3 -2.64 16.26 5.21
CA ASP A 3 -4.02 16.57 5.50
C ASP A 3 -4.24 16.68 7.02
N PHE A 4 -5.30 17.40 7.42
CA PHE A 4 -5.63 17.60 8.83
C PHE A 4 -6.76 16.69 9.29
N ASP A 5 -7.93 16.80 8.66
CA ASP A 5 -9.19 16.27 9.18
C ASP A 5 -9.33 14.76 8.99
N GLY A 6 -9.24 14.00 10.09
CA GLY A 6 -9.19 12.53 10.05
C GLY A 6 -7.81 11.97 9.69
N THR A 7 -6.85 12.84 9.37
CA THR A 7 -5.44 12.49 9.16
C THR A 7 -4.62 12.81 10.40
N ILE A 8 -4.40 14.10 10.71
CA ILE A 8 -3.73 14.56 11.94
C ILE A 8 -4.71 14.55 13.10
N SER A 9 -5.89 15.13 12.94
CA SER A 9 -6.96 14.99 13.93
C SER A 9 -7.56 13.59 13.85
N ILE A 10 -7.93 13.00 15.00
CA ILE A 10 -8.54 11.65 15.00
C ILE A 10 -9.91 11.67 14.34
N LYS A 11 -10.62 12.81 14.42
CA LYS A 11 -11.95 13.02 13.85
C LYS A 11 -11.91 14.17 12.85
N ASP A 12 -12.79 14.12 11.86
CA ASP A 12 -13.07 15.27 11.01
C ASP A 12 -13.73 16.37 11.86
N MET A 13 -12.99 17.45 12.12
CA MET A 13 -13.47 18.50 13.01
C MET A 13 -14.53 19.38 12.35
N GLY A 14 -14.51 19.47 11.01
CA GLY A 14 -15.58 20.08 10.24
C GLY A 14 -16.92 19.38 10.51
N TYR A 15 -16.99 18.07 10.35
CA TYR A 15 -18.20 17.29 10.62
C TYR A 15 -18.61 17.31 12.09
N VAL A 16 -17.66 17.24 13.02
CA VAL A 16 -17.95 17.30 14.46
C VAL A 16 -18.57 18.65 14.84
N LEU A 17 -18.13 19.75 14.20
CA LEU A 17 -18.73 21.07 14.40
C LEU A 17 -20.09 21.19 13.70
N LEU A 18 -20.24 20.73 12.47
CA LEU A 18 -21.50 20.81 11.73
C LEU A 18 -22.63 20.05 12.44
N ASN A 19 -22.34 18.88 12.99
CA ASN A 19 -23.31 18.11 13.78
C ASN A 19 -23.85 18.86 15.00
N ARG A 20 -23.05 19.76 15.59
CA ARG A 20 -23.42 20.46 16.83
C ARG A 20 -23.96 21.86 16.59
N PHE A 21 -23.42 22.55 15.59
CA PHE A 21 -23.57 23.99 15.40
C PHE A 21 -24.25 24.37 14.07
N SER A 22 -24.68 23.41 13.26
CA SER A 22 -25.52 23.72 12.10
C SER A 22 -27.00 23.83 12.48
N SER A 23 -27.74 24.70 11.80
CA SER A 23 -29.20 24.80 11.93
C SER A 23 -29.96 24.28 10.71
N GLY A 24 -29.29 23.53 9.82
CA GLY A 24 -29.85 23.04 8.55
C GLY A 24 -29.27 21.69 8.17
N ASP A 25 -29.75 21.13 7.06
CA ASP A 25 -29.36 19.81 6.56
C ASP A 25 -27.97 19.87 5.90
N TRP A 26 -26.92 19.85 6.73
CA TRP A 26 -25.54 19.79 6.26
C TRP A 26 -25.22 18.42 5.62
N GLU A 27 -25.93 17.36 6.01
CA GLU A 27 -25.76 16.01 5.45
C GLU A 27 -26.15 15.96 3.97
N ALA A 28 -27.18 16.72 3.55
CA ALA A 28 -27.51 16.87 2.13
C ALA A 28 -26.38 17.57 1.34
N ILE A 29 -25.73 18.58 1.92
CA ILE A 29 -24.59 19.26 1.29
C ILE A 29 -23.41 18.28 1.15
N ASP A 30 -23.13 17.51 2.21
CA ASP A 30 -22.06 16.52 2.22
C ASP A 30 -22.30 15.39 1.20
N ARG A 31 -23.54 14.93 1.09
CA ARG A 31 -23.96 13.93 0.09
C ARG A 31 -23.70 14.44 -1.33
N ASP A 32 -24.11 15.67 -1.64
CA ASP A 32 -23.87 16.28 -2.95
C ASP A 32 -22.36 16.39 -3.25
N PHE A 33 -21.54 16.69 -2.25
CA PHE A 33 -20.08 16.72 -2.39
C PHE A 33 -19.48 15.32 -2.62
N CYS A 34 -19.86 14.33 -1.81
CA CYS A 34 -19.38 12.96 -1.91
C CYS A 34 -19.77 12.29 -3.24
N GLU A 35 -20.97 12.61 -3.76
CA GLU A 35 -21.44 12.16 -5.08
C GLU A 35 -20.83 12.96 -6.25
N GLY A 36 -20.02 13.98 -5.97
CA GLY A 36 -19.33 14.79 -6.98
C GLY A 36 -20.23 15.78 -7.72
N LYS A 37 -21.43 16.07 -7.22
CA LYS A 37 -22.35 17.07 -7.80
C LYS A 37 -21.87 18.50 -7.57
N ILE A 38 -21.17 18.73 -6.46
CA ILE A 38 -20.58 20.02 -6.10
C ILE A 38 -19.13 19.85 -5.64
N GLY A 39 -18.33 20.91 -5.77
CA GLY A 39 -16.98 20.98 -5.19
C GLY A 39 -16.99 21.44 -3.73
N SER A 40 -15.88 21.25 -3.01
CA SER A 40 -15.79 21.66 -1.60
C SER A 40 -15.93 23.17 -1.40
N LYS A 41 -15.52 24.00 -2.37
CA LYS A 41 -15.75 25.46 -2.32
C LYS A 41 -17.24 25.79 -2.21
N GLU A 42 -18.05 25.16 -3.06
CA GLU A 42 -19.50 25.36 -3.04
C GLU A 42 -20.12 24.77 -1.78
N ALA A 43 -19.68 23.58 -1.36
CA ALA A 43 -20.13 22.96 -0.11
C ALA A 43 -19.91 23.90 1.08
N TYR A 44 -18.71 24.45 1.25
CA TYR A 44 -18.40 25.40 2.31
C TYR A 44 -19.18 26.72 2.17
N SER A 45 -19.41 27.20 0.95
CA SER A 45 -20.25 28.38 0.70
C SER A 45 -21.71 28.17 1.13
N ARG A 46 -22.22 26.94 1.03
CA ARG A 46 -23.55 26.57 1.55
C ARG A 46 -23.52 26.38 3.07
N ILE A 47 -22.48 25.74 3.60
CA ILE A 47 -22.26 25.53 5.04
C ILE A 47 -22.20 26.86 5.80
N ALA A 48 -21.52 27.87 5.28
CA ALA A 48 -21.42 29.21 5.89
C ALA A 48 -22.80 29.80 6.25
N LYS A 49 -23.84 29.48 5.47
CA LYS A 49 -25.20 29.98 5.66
C LYS A 49 -25.96 29.29 6.80
N ILE A 50 -25.56 28.07 7.17
CA ILE A 50 -26.25 27.24 8.17
C ILE A 50 -25.45 27.05 9.46
N LEU A 51 -24.15 27.35 9.45
CA LEU A 51 -23.29 27.28 10.62
C LEU A 51 -23.61 28.46 11.55
N LYS A 52 -23.96 28.14 12.80
CA LYS A 52 -24.32 29.10 13.84
C LYS A 52 -23.64 28.72 15.16
N GLY A 53 -23.04 29.68 15.83
CA GLY A 53 -22.51 29.42 17.16
C GLY A 53 -21.86 30.66 17.77
N ASN A 54 -22.05 30.85 19.08
CA ASN A 54 -21.24 31.80 19.81
C ASN A 54 -19.77 31.30 19.79
N PRO A 55 -18.79 32.15 19.40
CA PRO A 55 -17.38 31.79 19.36
C PRO A 55 -16.86 31.09 20.64
N GLU A 56 -17.29 31.55 21.82
CA GLU A 56 -16.86 30.96 23.10
C GLU A 56 -17.32 29.51 23.25
N ASN A 57 -18.57 29.23 22.87
CA ASN A 57 -19.14 27.88 22.93
C ASN A 57 -18.46 26.94 21.92
N VAL A 58 -18.16 27.45 20.72
CA VAL A 58 -17.45 26.70 19.68
C VAL A 58 -16.03 26.35 20.15
N LEU A 59 -15.29 27.31 20.68
CA LEU A 59 -13.93 27.09 21.20
C LEU A 59 -13.92 26.11 22.39
N SER A 60 -14.85 26.27 23.32
CA SER A 60 -15.02 25.33 24.46
C SER A 60 -15.31 23.91 23.98
N PHE A 61 -16.11 23.77 22.93
CA PHE A 61 -16.42 22.48 22.33
C PHE A 61 -15.22 21.86 21.60
N ILE A 62 -14.45 22.65 20.85
CA ILE A 62 -13.21 22.20 20.19
C ILE A 62 -12.22 21.65 21.22
N ARG A 63 -12.01 22.36 22.34
CA ARG A 63 -11.10 21.90 23.41
C ARG A 63 -11.40 20.49 23.89
N LYS A 64 -12.68 20.11 23.96
CA LYS A 64 -13.13 18.78 24.40
C LYS A 64 -13.01 17.69 23.33
N HIS A 65 -12.79 18.04 22.06
CA HIS A 65 -12.74 17.11 20.92
C HIS A 65 -11.47 17.27 20.09
N SER A 66 -10.41 17.83 20.67
CA SER A 66 -9.19 18.24 19.98
C SER A 66 -8.17 17.11 19.80
N ASP A 67 -8.57 15.83 19.95
CA ASP A 67 -7.64 14.71 19.88
C ASP A 67 -6.96 14.62 18.51
N ILE A 68 -5.63 14.52 18.53
CA ILE A 68 -4.79 14.27 17.36
C ILE A 68 -4.18 12.89 17.45
N ASP A 69 -3.69 12.38 16.32
CA ASP A 69 -2.94 11.13 16.26
C ASP A 69 -1.83 11.13 17.34
N PRO A 70 -1.77 10.07 18.18
CA PRO A 70 -0.89 10.06 19.36
C PRO A 70 0.60 10.10 18.99
N TYR A 71 0.96 9.74 17.76
CA TYR A 71 2.33 9.76 17.28
C TYR A 71 2.70 11.03 16.52
N PHE A 72 1.73 11.87 16.13
CA PHE A 72 1.99 13.06 15.30
C PHE A 72 3.02 14.02 15.91
N LYS A 73 2.96 14.29 17.23
CA LYS A 73 3.96 15.14 17.90
C LYS A 73 5.37 14.57 17.81
N SER A 74 5.50 13.26 18.00
CA SER A 74 6.79 12.57 17.93
C SER A 74 7.31 12.49 16.49
N PHE A 75 6.40 12.35 15.53
CA PHE A 75 6.70 12.41 14.11
C PHE A 75 7.16 13.81 13.69
N TYR A 76 6.46 14.86 14.11
CA TYR A 76 6.84 16.24 13.82
C TYR A 76 8.23 16.59 14.37
N ARG A 77 8.53 16.18 15.62
CA ARG A 77 9.87 16.33 16.20
C ARG A 77 10.93 15.61 15.37
N PHE A 78 10.67 14.36 15.01
CA PHE A 78 11.56 13.57 14.16
C PHE A 78 11.82 14.27 12.82
N CYS A 79 10.77 14.76 12.16
CA CYS A 79 10.90 15.48 10.89
C CYS A 79 11.79 16.72 11.04
N ARG A 80 11.60 17.50 12.12
CA ARG A 80 12.46 18.66 12.41
C ARG A 80 13.92 18.30 12.67
N GLU A 81 14.18 17.20 13.37
CA GLU A 81 15.54 16.71 13.65
C GLU A 81 16.25 16.18 12.39
N ASN A 82 15.51 15.92 11.31
CA ASN A 82 16.02 15.35 10.06
C ASN A 82 15.79 16.27 8.84
N ASP A 83 15.59 17.57 9.07
CA ASP A 83 15.36 18.59 8.02
C ASP A 83 14.18 18.29 7.06
N ILE A 84 13.16 17.57 7.54
CA ILE A 84 11.93 17.30 6.81
C ILE A 84 10.88 18.36 7.17
N ALA A 85 10.55 19.20 6.19
CA ALA A 85 9.54 20.25 6.38
C ALA A 85 8.11 19.66 6.43
N ILE A 86 7.38 19.94 7.51
CA ILE A 86 5.96 19.62 7.63
C ILE A 86 5.12 20.87 7.38
N LYS A 87 4.11 20.73 6.52
CA LYS A 87 3.07 21.73 6.27
C LYS A 87 1.71 21.04 6.22
N ILE A 88 0.70 21.66 6.80
CA ILE A 88 -0.67 21.16 6.86
C ILE A 88 -1.48 21.75 5.70
N VAL A 89 -2.25 20.93 5.00
CA VAL A 89 -3.14 21.37 3.91
C VAL A 89 -4.52 20.78 4.16
N SER A 90 -5.52 21.61 4.45
CA SER A 90 -6.87 21.13 4.75
C SER A 90 -7.92 21.89 3.94
N ASP A 91 -8.94 21.17 3.49
CA ASP A 91 -10.17 21.80 2.97
C ASP A 91 -11.05 22.34 4.12
N GLY A 92 -10.62 22.17 5.37
CA GLY A 92 -11.23 22.63 6.59
C GLY A 92 -11.19 24.15 6.82
N LEU A 93 -11.59 24.54 8.04
CA LEU A 93 -11.65 25.94 8.47
C LEU A 93 -10.50 26.30 9.40
N ASP A 94 -9.85 27.43 9.12
CA ASP A 94 -8.64 27.89 9.79
C ASP A 94 -8.75 28.00 11.32
N PHE A 95 -9.89 28.47 11.86
CA PHE A 95 -10.02 28.75 13.28
C PHE A 95 -9.90 27.50 14.16
N TYR A 96 -10.48 26.36 13.75
CA TYR A 96 -10.39 25.14 14.55
C TYR A 96 -9.04 24.47 14.39
N ILE A 97 -8.45 24.52 13.19
CA ILE A 97 -7.10 23.99 12.93
C ILE A 97 -6.11 24.73 13.83
N ARG A 98 -6.14 26.07 13.81
CA ARG A 98 -5.32 26.94 14.67
C ARG A 98 -5.51 26.61 16.15
N THR A 99 -6.76 26.53 16.61
CA THR A 99 -7.08 26.24 18.02
C THR A 99 -6.53 24.88 18.46
N ILE A 100 -6.67 23.84 17.63
CA ILE A 100 -6.17 22.49 17.95
C ILE A 100 -4.64 22.47 17.96
N LEU A 101 -3.99 23.11 16.99
CA LEU A 101 -2.53 23.24 16.99
C LEU A 101 -2.03 23.97 18.25
N GLU A 102 -2.70 25.04 18.69
CA GLU A 102 -2.38 25.75 19.94
C GLU A 102 -2.52 24.87 21.18
N ILE A 103 -3.64 24.14 21.33
CA ILE A 103 -3.87 23.20 22.44
C ILE A 103 -2.73 22.18 22.53
N HIS A 104 -2.23 21.75 21.38
CA HIS A 104 -1.21 20.72 21.29
C HIS A 104 0.23 21.23 21.27
N GLY A 105 0.45 22.55 21.29
CA GLY A 105 1.77 23.16 21.22
C GLY A 105 2.46 22.96 19.87
N LEU A 106 1.71 23.12 18.78
CA LEU A 106 2.14 22.90 17.38
C LEU A 106 1.85 24.12 16.48
N SER A 107 1.67 25.30 17.07
CA SER A 107 1.29 26.54 16.38
C SER A 107 2.32 27.02 15.36
N GLU A 108 3.55 26.54 15.42
CA GLU A 108 4.61 26.86 14.48
C GLU A 108 4.47 26.14 13.13
N ILE A 109 3.62 25.12 13.03
CA ILE A 109 3.43 24.37 11.78
C ILE A 109 2.66 25.24 10.78
N PRO A 110 3.22 25.56 9.60
CA PRO A 110 2.49 26.28 8.57
C PRO A 110 1.29 25.46 8.09
N PHE A 111 0.14 26.11 7.93
CA PHE A 111 -1.05 25.47 7.39
C PHE A 111 -1.74 26.32 6.33
N TYR A 112 -2.43 25.64 5.42
CA TYR A 112 -3.25 26.20 4.33
C TYR A 112 -4.67 25.67 4.50
N ALA A 113 -5.64 26.56 4.62
CA ALA A 113 -7.04 26.21 4.83
C ALA A 113 -7.98 27.30 4.32
N ASN A 114 -9.29 27.01 4.32
CA ASN A 114 -10.30 28.04 4.11
C ASN A 114 -10.32 28.99 5.32
N VAL A 115 -10.53 30.28 5.05
CA VAL A 115 -10.44 31.32 6.08
C VAL A 115 -11.82 31.82 6.47
N THR A 116 -12.07 31.83 7.77
CA THR A 116 -13.35 32.14 8.40
C THR A 116 -13.40 33.61 8.81
N HIS A 117 -14.44 34.32 8.41
CA HIS A 117 -14.67 35.72 8.77
C HIS A 117 -15.95 35.85 9.59
N ALA A 118 -15.85 36.42 10.79
CA ALA A 118 -17.04 36.70 11.61
C ALA A 118 -17.76 37.95 11.08
N LEU A 119 -19.07 37.85 10.85
CA LEU A 119 -19.92 38.98 10.48
C LEU A 119 -20.54 39.63 11.73
N THR A 120 -20.90 40.90 11.62
CA THR A 120 -21.42 41.72 12.74
C THR A 120 -22.75 41.23 13.31
N ASP A 121 -23.49 40.39 12.57
CA ASP A 121 -24.76 39.81 12.98
C ASP A 121 -24.63 38.37 13.54
N GLY A 122 -23.40 37.91 13.78
CA GLY A 122 -23.11 36.58 14.31
C GLY A 122 -23.14 35.46 13.26
N ARG A 123 -23.32 35.80 11.97
CA ARG A 123 -23.08 34.85 10.88
C ARG A 123 -21.58 34.74 10.57
N ILE A 124 -21.23 33.69 9.83
CA ILE A 124 -19.88 33.43 9.37
C ILE A 124 -19.85 33.55 7.85
N ASP A 125 -18.80 34.17 7.33
CA ASP A 125 -18.43 34.09 5.91
C ASP A 125 -17.13 33.30 5.75
N ILE A 126 -16.93 32.70 4.58
CA ILE A 126 -15.77 31.86 4.29
C ILE A 126 -15.12 32.33 2.99
N SER A 127 -13.82 32.59 3.05
CA SER A 127 -12.99 32.89 1.89
C SER A 127 -12.06 31.73 1.54
N PHE A 128 -11.70 31.64 0.27
CA PHE A 128 -10.98 30.51 -0.31
C PHE A 128 -9.64 30.96 -0.91
N PRO A 129 -8.66 31.37 -0.08
CA PRO A 129 -7.40 31.95 -0.55
C PRO A 129 -6.51 30.95 -1.33
N HIS A 130 -6.81 29.66 -1.21
CA HIS A 130 -6.08 28.58 -1.87
C HIS A 130 -6.92 27.88 -2.95
N PHE A 131 -7.97 28.57 -3.43
CA PHE A 131 -8.70 28.17 -4.61
C PHE A 131 -7.79 28.17 -5.84
N SER A 132 -7.97 27.18 -6.72
CA SER A 132 -7.32 27.15 -8.04
C SER A 132 -8.41 27.26 -9.11
N GLU A 133 -8.27 28.26 -9.98
CA GLU A 133 -9.19 28.44 -11.12
C GLU A 133 -9.16 27.25 -12.08
N GLU A 134 -7.99 26.64 -12.28
CA GLU A 134 -7.83 25.43 -13.09
C GLU A 134 -8.62 24.25 -12.50
N CYS A 135 -8.61 24.13 -11.17
CA CYS A 135 -9.39 23.10 -10.48
C CYS A 135 -10.90 23.40 -10.50
N GLY A 136 -11.30 24.66 -10.27
CA GLY A 136 -12.70 25.10 -10.26
C GLY A 136 -13.56 24.58 -9.10
N LEU A 137 -13.11 23.57 -8.35
CA LEU A 137 -13.94 22.81 -7.41
C LEU A 137 -13.57 23.00 -5.93
N CYS A 138 -12.28 22.93 -5.59
CA CYS A 138 -11.83 22.85 -4.19
C CYS A 138 -11.75 24.21 -3.50
N GLY A 139 -12.16 24.28 -2.23
CA GLY A 139 -11.94 25.47 -1.41
C GLY A 139 -10.44 25.74 -1.17
N THR A 140 -9.71 24.67 -0.84
CA THR A 140 -8.26 24.63 -0.71
C THR A 140 -7.72 23.56 -1.65
N CYS A 141 -7.18 23.97 -2.80
CA CYS A 141 -6.65 23.03 -3.79
C CYS A 141 -5.29 22.45 -3.34
N LYS A 142 -5.33 21.30 -2.66
CA LYS A 142 -4.14 20.59 -2.15
C LYS A 142 -3.13 20.26 -3.25
N LYS A 143 -3.59 19.92 -4.47
CA LYS A 143 -2.73 19.71 -5.65
C LYS A 143 -1.97 20.99 -6.01
N GLN A 144 -2.65 22.14 -6.09
CA GLN A 144 -2.00 23.40 -6.44
C GLN A 144 -0.98 23.80 -5.37
N ILE A 145 -1.29 23.61 -4.09
CA ILE A 145 -0.34 23.87 -3.01
C ILE A 145 0.89 22.99 -3.14
N LEU A 146 0.72 21.71 -3.47
CA LEU A 146 1.85 20.80 -3.73
C LEU A 146 2.72 21.31 -4.88
N LEU A 147 2.12 21.65 -6.02
CA LEU A 147 2.83 22.18 -7.20
C LEU A 147 3.59 23.47 -6.89
N ASN A 148 3.00 24.37 -6.10
CA ASN A 148 3.66 25.62 -5.69
C ASN A 148 4.92 25.39 -4.84
N HIS A 149 5.05 24.22 -4.20
CA HIS A 149 6.22 23.84 -3.41
C HIS A 149 7.23 22.99 -4.21
N ARG A 150 6.92 22.54 -5.42
CA ARG A 150 7.79 21.61 -6.17
C ARG A 150 9.18 22.15 -6.43
N SER A 151 9.32 23.44 -6.68
CA SER A 151 10.63 24.06 -6.91
C SER A 151 11.49 24.20 -5.65
N GLN A 152 10.92 23.98 -4.46
CA GLN A 152 11.58 24.17 -3.16
C GLN A 152 12.06 22.87 -2.53
N TYR A 153 11.59 21.72 -3.02
CA TYR A 153 11.84 20.42 -2.40
C TYR A 153 12.14 19.36 -3.46
N ASP A 154 13.21 18.60 -3.24
CA ASP A 154 13.56 17.46 -4.10
C ASP A 154 12.46 16.40 -4.10
N LYS A 155 11.85 16.18 -2.93
CA LYS A 155 10.73 15.26 -2.73
C LYS A 155 9.62 15.87 -1.89
N ILE A 156 8.38 15.54 -2.25
CA ILE A 156 7.17 15.89 -1.53
C ILE A 156 6.34 14.65 -1.31
N PHE A 157 6.19 14.28 -0.04
CA PHE A 157 5.21 13.29 0.39
C PHE A 157 3.88 13.92 0.71
N PHE A 158 2.82 13.20 0.41
CA PHE A 158 1.47 13.57 0.79
C PHE A 158 0.90 12.55 1.77
N VAL A 159 0.34 13.00 2.89
CA VAL A 159 -0.29 12.14 3.91
C VAL A 159 -1.76 12.51 3.98
N GLY A 160 -2.66 11.54 3.77
CA GLY A 160 -4.10 11.80 3.82
C GLY A 160 -4.98 10.57 4.01
N ASN A 161 -6.28 10.80 4.13
CA ASN A 161 -7.29 9.79 4.40
C ASN A 161 -8.52 9.87 3.47
N GLY A 162 -8.69 11.00 2.77
CA GLY A 162 -9.96 11.42 2.22
C GLY A 162 -10.00 11.52 0.70
N LEU A 163 -11.22 11.61 0.18
CA LEU A 163 -11.47 11.91 -1.23
C LEU A 163 -10.99 13.32 -1.65
N SER A 164 -10.84 14.26 -0.73
CA SER A 164 -10.27 15.58 -1.04
C SER A 164 -8.76 15.52 -1.33
N ASP A 165 -8.09 14.43 -0.94
CA ASP A 165 -6.64 14.25 -1.07
C ASP A 165 -6.21 13.67 -2.40
N ARG A 166 -7.15 13.08 -3.15
CA ARG A 166 -6.92 12.27 -4.36
C ARG A 166 -5.98 12.91 -5.37
N CYS A 167 -6.19 14.20 -5.64
CA CYS A 167 -5.39 14.95 -6.61
C CYS A 167 -3.96 15.21 -6.11
N ALA A 168 -3.78 15.46 -4.81
CA ALA A 168 -2.47 15.69 -4.23
C ALA A 168 -1.69 14.37 -4.06
N ALA A 169 -2.37 13.29 -3.67
CA ALA A 169 -1.79 11.95 -3.60
C ALA A 169 -1.23 11.48 -4.95
N ARG A 170 -1.91 11.79 -6.06
CA ARG A 170 -1.45 11.48 -7.42
C ARG A 170 -0.19 12.26 -7.84
N GLU A 171 -0.03 13.49 -7.35
CA GLU A 171 1.04 14.41 -7.77
C GLU A 171 2.31 14.30 -6.89
N ALA A 172 2.16 13.75 -5.69
CA ALA A 172 3.27 13.51 -4.75
C ALA A 172 4.22 12.42 -5.28
N ASP A 173 5.47 12.44 -4.81
CA ASP A 173 6.42 11.36 -5.14
C ASP A 173 6.04 10.05 -4.44
N LEU A 174 5.42 10.17 -3.27
CA LEU A 174 4.77 9.09 -2.56
C LEU A 174 3.60 9.64 -1.74
N ALA A 175 2.49 8.94 -1.79
CA ALA A 175 1.36 9.17 -0.90
C ALA A 175 1.37 8.16 0.27
N PHE A 176 1.09 8.63 1.48
CA PHE A 176 0.66 7.82 2.60
C PHE A 176 -0.86 7.92 2.66
N ALA A 177 -1.54 6.80 2.49
CA ALA A 177 -2.99 6.75 2.33
C ALA A 177 -3.62 5.80 3.36
N LYS A 178 -4.72 6.26 3.97
CA LYS A 178 -5.61 5.43 4.80
C LYS A 178 -7.06 5.69 4.43
N ASP A 179 -7.97 5.02 5.13
CA ASP A 179 -9.43 5.15 4.96
C ASP A 179 -9.88 5.13 3.50
N SER A 180 -10.59 6.15 3.02
CA SER A 180 -11.12 6.21 1.65
C SER A 180 -10.06 6.50 0.59
N LEU A 181 -8.95 7.16 0.95
CA LEU A 181 -7.86 7.47 0.02
C LEU A 181 -7.10 6.23 -0.40
N TYR A 182 -6.92 5.26 0.49
CA TYR A 182 -6.18 4.03 0.19
C TYR A 182 -6.84 3.19 -0.95
N PRO A 183 -8.10 2.72 -0.84
CA PRO A 183 -8.73 1.96 -1.91
C PRO A 183 -8.85 2.79 -3.20
N TYR A 184 -9.13 4.09 -3.11
CA TYR A 184 -9.10 4.97 -4.29
C TYR A 184 -7.73 4.98 -4.97
N SER A 185 -6.66 5.07 -4.19
CA SER A 185 -5.29 5.07 -4.72
C SER A 185 -4.97 3.75 -5.41
N ILE A 186 -5.42 2.63 -4.84
CA ILE A 186 -5.28 1.32 -5.48
C ILE A 186 -6.05 1.25 -6.80
N ASP A 187 -7.31 1.69 -6.84
CA ASP A 187 -8.17 1.65 -8.03
C ASP A 187 -7.68 2.56 -9.15
N GLN A 188 -6.96 3.62 -8.81
CA GLN A 188 -6.41 4.60 -9.76
C GLN A 188 -4.93 4.38 -10.07
N ASP A 189 -4.38 3.25 -9.61
CA ASP A 189 -2.97 2.92 -9.73
C ASP A 189 -2.06 4.07 -9.27
N ILE A 190 -2.40 4.71 -8.14
CA ILE A 190 -1.57 5.71 -7.48
C ILE A 190 -0.63 5.00 -6.51
N THR A 191 0.66 5.29 -6.63
CA THR A 191 1.69 4.73 -5.76
C THR A 191 1.52 5.28 -4.34
N CYS A 192 1.19 4.40 -3.40
CA CYS A 192 0.98 4.79 -2.01
C CYS A 192 1.46 3.73 -1.01
N HIS A 193 1.73 4.17 0.21
CA HIS A 193 1.93 3.33 1.38
C HIS A 193 0.68 3.38 2.27
N TYR A 194 0.21 2.21 2.69
CA TYR A 194 -0.78 2.16 3.75
C TYR A 194 -0.15 2.59 5.09
N PHE A 195 -0.88 3.39 5.86
CA PHE A 195 -0.51 3.72 7.23
C PHE A 195 -1.73 3.66 8.15
N LYS A 196 -1.51 3.26 9.39
CA LYS A 196 -2.51 3.30 10.46
C LYS A 196 -2.42 4.62 11.22
N ASP A 197 -1.20 5.03 11.56
CA ASP A 197 -0.90 6.21 12.35
C ASP A 197 0.45 6.84 11.93
N PHE A 198 0.79 8.00 12.48
CA PHE A 198 2.06 8.67 12.14
C PHE A 198 3.31 7.93 12.64
N GLY A 199 3.16 6.92 13.49
CA GLY A 199 4.23 6.00 13.89
C GLY A 199 4.71 5.16 12.72
N ASP A 200 3.80 4.67 11.90
CA ASP A 200 4.10 3.92 10.67
C ASP A 200 4.86 4.79 9.66
N ILE A 201 4.41 6.03 9.44
CA ILE A 201 5.04 6.96 8.50
C ILE A 201 6.47 7.28 8.96
N ARG A 202 6.67 7.51 10.25
CA ARG A 202 8.01 7.68 10.83
C ARG A 202 8.89 6.45 10.60
N GLY A 203 8.32 5.25 10.76
CA GLY A 203 9.00 3.98 10.51
C GLY A 203 9.49 3.90 9.07
N ASP A 204 8.63 4.23 8.12
CA ASP A 204 8.94 4.21 6.69
C ASP A 204 10.05 5.16 6.31
N ILE A 205 9.97 6.42 6.74
CA ILE A 205 10.99 7.44 6.48
C ILE A 205 12.35 7.01 7.05
N LYS A 206 12.37 6.36 8.21
CA LYS A 206 13.60 5.83 8.81
C LYS A 206 14.11 4.54 8.16
N LYS A 207 13.25 3.82 7.44
CA LYS A 207 13.55 2.47 7.00
C LYS A 207 14.68 2.49 5.97
N ARG A 208 15.72 1.71 6.25
CA ARG A 208 16.81 1.46 5.31
C ARG A 208 16.73 0.00 4.88
N ILE A 209 16.22 -0.21 3.67
CA ILE A 209 16.12 -1.55 3.09
C ILE A 209 17.53 -2.03 2.75
N ARG A 210 18.01 -3.05 3.48
CA ARG A 210 19.30 -3.72 3.23
C ARG A 210 19.12 -5.08 2.58
N GLY A 211 17.94 -5.68 2.71
CA GLY A 211 17.64 -6.96 2.11
C GLY A 211 16.23 -7.05 1.58
N ILE A 212 16.04 -7.96 0.62
CA ILE A 212 14.74 -8.26 0.04
C ILE A 212 14.60 -9.77 0.00
N ILE A 213 13.50 -10.27 0.55
CA ILE A 213 13.09 -11.67 0.39
C ILE A 213 12.00 -11.68 -0.67
N PHE A 214 12.11 -12.58 -1.65
CA PHE A 214 11.12 -12.75 -2.70
C PHE A 214 10.38 -14.08 -2.53
N ASP A 215 9.09 -14.13 -2.84
CA ASP A 215 8.52 -15.35 -3.37
C ASP A 215 9.11 -15.66 -4.75
N LEU A 216 8.93 -16.90 -5.21
CA LEU A 216 9.51 -17.39 -6.44
C LEU A 216 8.47 -17.45 -7.57
N ASP A 217 7.50 -18.36 -7.49
CA ASP A 217 6.44 -18.49 -8.51
C ASP A 217 5.51 -17.28 -8.49
N GLY A 218 5.14 -16.77 -9.66
CA GLY A 218 4.23 -15.62 -9.75
C GLY A 218 4.88 -14.28 -9.38
N THR A 219 6.08 -14.31 -8.79
CA THR A 219 6.84 -13.13 -8.38
C THR A 219 8.13 -12.94 -9.18
N LEU A 220 9.03 -13.91 -9.21
CA LEU A 220 10.28 -13.85 -9.99
C LEU A 220 10.24 -14.68 -11.27
N ILE A 221 9.57 -15.83 -11.22
CA ILE A 221 9.53 -16.79 -12.32
C ILE A 221 8.10 -17.26 -12.59
N GLU A 222 7.89 -17.80 -13.79
CA GLU A 222 6.75 -18.67 -14.08
C GLU A 222 7.22 -20.03 -14.59
N ALA A 223 6.43 -21.06 -14.27
CA ALA A 223 6.63 -22.44 -14.71
C ALA A 223 5.31 -23.17 -15.03
N TYR A 224 4.27 -22.42 -15.39
CA TYR A 224 2.92 -22.96 -15.64
C TYR A 224 2.91 -23.99 -16.77
N SER A 225 3.72 -23.81 -17.81
CA SER A 225 3.84 -24.77 -18.92
C SER A 225 4.36 -26.13 -18.45
N ALA A 226 5.27 -26.17 -17.47
CA ALA A 226 5.74 -27.45 -16.90
C ALA A 226 4.62 -28.19 -16.17
N ILE A 227 3.77 -27.46 -15.44
CA ILE A 227 2.60 -28.05 -14.76
C ILE A 227 1.62 -28.60 -15.79
N TYR A 228 1.32 -27.82 -16.83
CA TYR A 228 0.42 -28.25 -17.91
C TYR A 228 0.92 -29.52 -18.62
N LEU A 229 2.21 -29.59 -18.95
CA LEU A 229 2.79 -30.77 -19.57
C LEU A 229 2.75 -32.00 -18.65
N GLY A 230 2.89 -31.80 -17.35
CA GLY A 230 2.70 -32.87 -16.35
C GLY A 230 1.25 -33.38 -16.31
N LEU A 231 0.27 -32.47 -16.34
CA LEU A 231 -1.15 -32.83 -16.44
C LEU A 231 -1.44 -33.53 -17.76
N LYS A 232 -0.93 -33.00 -18.87
CA LYS A 232 -1.12 -33.56 -20.22
C LYS A 232 -0.66 -35.01 -20.30
N GLU A 233 0.52 -35.31 -19.75
CA GLU A 233 1.04 -36.69 -19.67
C GLU A 233 0.07 -37.62 -18.91
N VAL A 234 -0.51 -37.15 -17.80
CA VAL A 234 -1.49 -37.93 -17.02
C VAL A 234 -2.77 -38.16 -17.80
N PHE A 235 -3.30 -37.13 -18.47
CA PHE A 235 -4.51 -37.22 -19.29
C PHE A 235 -4.32 -38.19 -20.46
N GLU A 236 -3.21 -38.06 -21.20
CA GLU A 236 -2.89 -38.92 -22.35
C GLU A 236 -2.76 -40.39 -21.93
N ARG A 237 -2.08 -40.68 -20.82
CA ARG A 237 -1.98 -42.05 -20.27
C ARG A 237 -3.30 -42.62 -19.79
N SER A 238 -4.23 -41.76 -19.39
CA SER A 238 -5.58 -42.15 -19.00
C SER A 238 -6.54 -42.27 -20.19
N GLY A 239 -6.07 -42.04 -21.43
CA GLY A 239 -6.90 -42.06 -22.63
C GLY A 239 -7.89 -40.89 -22.70
N ARG A 240 -7.57 -39.76 -22.04
CA ARG A 240 -8.43 -38.57 -21.96
C ARG A 240 -7.77 -37.38 -22.68
N GLU A 241 -8.59 -36.49 -23.22
CA GLU A 241 -8.13 -35.22 -23.78
C GLU A 241 -8.00 -34.17 -22.66
N ILE A 242 -6.91 -33.40 -22.68
CA ILE A 242 -6.69 -32.30 -21.75
C ILE A 242 -7.35 -31.02 -22.27
N PHE A 243 -7.77 -30.15 -21.35
CA PHE A 243 -8.24 -28.81 -21.67
C PHE A 243 -7.12 -27.92 -22.31
N PRO A 244 -7.47 -26.83 -23.01
CA PRO A 244 -6.51 -25.86 -23.56
C PRO A 244 -5.60 -25.23 -22.49
N TYR A 245 -4.36 -24.86 -22.83
CA TYR A 245 -3.39 -24.32 -21.86
C TYR A 245 -3.91 -23.08 -21.13
N GLU A 246 -4.68 -22.25 -21.83
CA GLU A 246 -5.24 -20.99 -21.35
C GLU A 246 -6.16 -21.18 -20.14
N ASP A 247 -6.79 -22.37 -20.03
CA ASP A 247 -7.69 -22.69 -18.94
C ASP A 247 -6.96 -23.20 -17.68
N LEU A 248 -5.64 -23.46 -17.75
CA LEU A 248 -4.88 -24.06 -16.65
C LEU A 248 -5.10 -23.35 -15.31
N LYS A 249 -5.06 -22.01 -15.29
CA LYS A 249 -5.22 -21.23 -14.05
C LYS A 249 -6.57 -21.46 -13.37
N HIS A 250 -7.63 -21.78 -14.12
CA HIS A 250 -8.95 -22.08 -13.55
C HIS A 250 -8.98 -23.42 -12.80
N TYR A 251 -8.08 -24.33 -13.17
CA TYR A 251 -8.02 -25.68 -12.60
C TYR A 251 -6.91 -25.87 -11.57
N LEU A 252 -5.93 -24.96 -11.48
CA LEU A 252 -4.87 -25.08 -10.48
C LEU A 252 -5.43 -24.89 -9.07
N GLN A 253 -5.15 -25.85 -8.20
CA GLN A 253 -5.46 -25.80 -6.78
C GLN A 253 -4.17 -25.59 -5.96
N ALA A 254 -4.31 -25.48 -4.64
CA ALA A 254 -3.19 -25.26 -3.72
C ALA A 254 -2.10 -26.36 -3.78
N ASP A 255 -2.47 -27.56 -4.23
CA ASP A 255 -1.54 -28.69 -4.36
C ASP A 255 -1.90 -29.60 -5.55
N LEU A 256 -0.96 -30.48 -5.88
CA LEU A 256 -1.05 -31.44 -6.99
C LEU A 256 -2.21 -32.42 -6.85
N GLU A 257 -2.45 -32.93 -5.65
CA GLU A 257 -3.48 -33.94 -5.38
C GLU A 257 -4.87 -33.32 -5.57
N SER A 258 -5.09 -32.16 -4.95
CA SER A 258 -6.28 -31.33 -5.11
C SER A 258 -6.54 -30.96 -6.58
N THR A 259 -5.49 -30.64 -7.34
CA THR A 259 -5.60 -30.35 -8.78
C THR A 259 -6.10 -31.57 -9.55
N LEU A 260 -5.51 -32.74 -9.33
CA LEU A 260 -5.88 -33.99 -10.02
C LEU A 260 -7.26 -34.52 -9.60
N HIS A 261 -7.69 -34.33 -8.34
CA HIS A 261 -8.99 -34.76 -7.82
C HIS A 261 -10.19 -34.17 -8.60
N GLN A 262 -10.01 -33.04 -9.27
CA GLN A 262 -11.05 -32.45 -10.11
C GLN A 262 -11.36 -33.29 -11.36
N PHE A 263 -10.41 -34.13 -11.78
CA PHE A 263 -10.50 -34.89 -13.02
C PHE A 263 -10.51 -36.40 -12.81
N PHE A 264 -9.95 -36.87 -11.70
CA PHE A 264 -9.73 -38.28 -11.43
C PHE A 264 -10.33 -38.69 -10.09
N SER A 265 -10.76 -39.95 -9.99
CA SER A 265 -11.14 -40.52 -8.70
C SER A 265 -9.95 -40.51 -7.72
N PRO A 266 -10.17 -40.62 -6.40
CA PRO A 266 -9.07 -40.66 -5.42
C PRO A 266 -8.05 -41.77 -5.72
N GLU A 267 -8.50 -42.94 -6.19
CA GLU A 267 -7.60 -44.04 -6.56
C GLU A 267 -6.76 -43.72 -7.80
N GLU A 268 -7.37 -43.18 -8.85
CA GLU A 268 -6.66 -42.75 -10.07
C GLU A 268 -5.68 -41.62 -9.76
N THR A 269 -6.07 -40.65 -8.93
CA THR A 269 -5.19 -39.57 -8.49
C THR A 269 -3.93 -40.12 -7.86
N GLN A 270 -4.05 -41.04 -6.90
CA GLN A 270 -2.89 -41.59 -6.22
C GLN A 270 -1.94 -42.32 -7.20
N LYS A 271 -2.48 -42.97 -8.24
CA LYS A 271 -1.70 -43.60 -9.32
C LYS A 271 -1.04 -42.57 -10.25
N ASN A 272 -1.68 -41.42 -10.45
CA ASN A 272 -1.26 -40.39 -11.40
C ASN A 272 -0.26 -39.39 -10.81
N ILE A 273 -0.22 -39.20 -9.48
CA ILE A 273 0.74 -38.31 -8.80
C ILE A 273 2.20 -38.61 -9.20
N PRO A 274 2.70 -39.86 -9.16
CA PRO A 274 4.08 -40.17 -9.55
C PRO A 274 4.38 -39.88 -11.03
N ILE A 275 3.39 -40.09 -11.91
CA ILE A 275 3.51 -39.83 -13.35
C ILE A 275 3.69 -38.34 -13.59
N MET A 276 2.79 -37.52 -13.05
CA MET A 276 2.86 -36.07 -13.18
C MET A 276 4.15 -35.52 -12.57
N ARG A 277 4.55 -35.99 -11.37
CA ARG A 277 5.80 -35.57 -10.73
C ARG A 277 7.01 -35.88 -11.61
N LYS A 278 7.10 -37.09 -12.16
CA LYS A 278 8.21 -37.46 -13.05
C LYS A 278 8.26 -36.56 -14.28
N LYS A 279 7.12 -36.33 -14.93
CA LYS A 279 7.09 -35.48 -16.12
C LYS A 279 7.42 -34.04 -15.80
N TYR A 280 6.87 -33.50 -14.71
CA TYR A 280 7.20 -32.17 -14.22
C TYR A 280 8.70 -32.03 -13.97
N GLU A 281 9.33 -32.97 -13.26
CA GLU A 281 10.77 -32.96 -12.99
C GLU A 281 11.62 -32.97 -14.28
N GLU A 282 11.19 -33.69 -15.32
CA GLU A 282 11.85 -33.75 -16.63
C GLU A 282 11.82 -32.40 -17.37
N VAL A 283 10.66 -31.71 -17.36
CA VAL A 283 10.45 -30.51 -18.19
C VAL A 283 10.54 -29.20 -17.41
N TYR A 284 10.62 -29.25 -16.08
CA TYR A 284 10.51 -28.09 -15.19
C TYR A 284 11.47 -26.98 -15.58
N LEU A 285 12.77 -27.29 -15.70
CA LEU A 285 13.79 -26.29 -15.94
C LEU A 285 13.67 -25.66 -17.33
N SER A 286 13.44 -26.46 -18.37
CA SER A 286 13.32 -25.96 -19.75
C SER A 286 12.08 -25.10 -19.99
N HIS A 287 11.10 -25.15 -19.09
CA HIS A 287 9.86 -24.36 -19.12
C HIS A 287 9.75 -23.40 -17.93
N THR A 288 10.88 -23.08 -17.29
CA THR A 288 10.96 -22.05 -16.26
C THR A 288 11.64 -20.81 -16.82
N HIS A 289 10.97 -19.67 -16.73
CA HIS A 289 11.48 -18.39 -17.22
C HIS A 289 11.25 -17.28 -16.20
N PHE A 290 12.02 -16.20 -16.30
CA PHE A 290 11.78 -15.00 -15.51
C PHE A 290 10.48 -14.33 -15.95
N LEU A 291 9.77 -13.75 -14.99
CA LEU A 291 8.77 -12.74 -15.29
C LEU A 291 9.43 -11.46 -15.83
N ASP A 292 8.66 -10.67 -16.57
CA ASP A 292 9.14 -9.45 -17.20
C ASP A 292 9.81 -8.50 -16.19
N GLY A 293 11.06 -8.12 -16.49
CA GLY A 293 11.86 -7.22 -15.65
C GLY A 293 12.45 -7.83 -14.38
N ALA A 294 12.15 -9.10 -14.06
CA ALA A 294 12.62 -9.73 -12.82
C ALA A 294 14.15 -9.90 -12.81
N LYS A 295 14.73 -10.35 -13.93
CA LYS A 295 16.18 -10.56 -14.03
C LYS A 295 16.94 -9.23 -13.90
N GLU A 296 16.50 -8.20 -14.62
CA GLU A 296 17.12 -6.88 -14.61
C GLU A 296 17.02 -6.22 -13.23
N ALA A 297 15.87 -6.38 -12.55
CA ALA A 297 15.69 -5.92 -11.18
C ALA A 297 16.67 -6.64 -10.25
N LEU A 298 16.70 -7.98 -10.24
CA LEU A 298 17.61 -8.77 -9.40
C LEU A 298 19.07 -8.39 -9.62
N GLU A 299 19.51 -8.26 -10.88
CA GLU A 299 20.87 -7.85 -11.22
C GLU A 299 21.21 -6.47 -10.67
N THR A 300 20.28 -5.52 -10.77
CA THR A 300 20.48 -4.16 -10.29
C THR A 300 20.53 -4.10 -8.76
N LEU A 301 19.61 -4.78 -8.09
CA LEU A 301 19.56 -4.90 -6.63
C LEU A 301 20.85 -5.54 -6.09
N TYR A 302 21.30 -6.63 -6.71
CA TYR A 302 22.54 -7.33 -6.36
C TYR A 302 23.77 -6.43 -6.56
N LYS A 303 23.89 -5.75 -7.70
CA LYS A 303 25.00 -4.81 -7.98
C LYS A 303 25.03 -3.63 -7.00
N ARG A 304 23.88 -3.24 -6.44
CA ARG A 304 23.75 -2.21 -5.40
C ARG A 304 24.04 -2.74 -3.99
N GLY A 305 24.39 -4.02 -3.84
CA GLY A 305 24.77 -4.62 -2.57
C GLY A 305 23.60 -4.99 -1.67
N VAL A 306 22.37 -5.08 -2.22
CA VAL A 306 21.22 -5.58 -1.46
C VAL A 306 21.33 -7.07 -1.26
N ILE A 307 21.09 -7.52 -0.03
CA ILE A 307 21.13 -8.94 0.32
C ILE A 307 19.80 -9.57 -0.11
N LEU A 308 19.84 -10.50 -1.06
CA LEU A 308 18.64 -11.13 -1.61
C LEU A 308 18.38 -12.49 -0.97
N GLY A 309 17.10 -12.77 -0.71
CA GLY A 309 16.62 -14.07 -0.24
C GLY A 309 15.40 -14.55 -1.02
N VAL A 310 15.10 -15.83 -0.93
CA VAL A 310 13.85 -16.44 -1.42
C VAL A 310 13.14 -17.18 -0.30
N ALA A 311 11.82 -17.03 -0.21
CA ALA A 311 10.93 -17.78 0.66
C ALA A 311 9.69 -18.24 -0.13
N SER A 312 9.62 -19.53 -0.47
CA SER A 312 8.59 -20.07 -1.37
C SER A 312 7.94 -21.36 -0.88
N ASN A 313 6.64 -21.55 -1.18
CA ASN A 313 5.96 -22.82 -0.92
C ASN A 313 6.35 -23.93 -1.92
N LYS A 314 7.12 -23.60 -2.97
CA LYS A 314 7.81 -24.61 -3.78
C LYS A 314 8.87 -25.32 -2.93
N PHE A 315 9.01 -26.65 -3.10
CA PHE A 315 10.06 -27.40 -2.42
C PHE A 315 11.44 -26.78 -2.68
N GLY A 316 12.22 -26.61 -1.61
CA GLY A 316 13.50 -25.89 -1.68
C GLY A 316 14.45 -26.40 -2.76
N ARG A 317 14.48 -27.72 -2.99
CA ARG A 317 15.30 -28.33 -4.04
C ARG A 317 14.98 -27.77 -5.43
N PHE A 318 13.70 -27.58 -5.75
CA PHE A 318 13.28 -27.06 -7.06
C PHE A 318 13.54 -25.57 -7.17
N SER A 319 13.32 -24.80 -6.11
CA SER A 319 13.67 -23.38 -6.05
C SER A 319 15.16 -23.18 -6.36
N ARG A 320 16.04 -23.93 -5.70
CA ARG A 320 17.49 -23.89 -5.94
C ARG A 320 17.88 -24.34 -7.35
N MET A 321 17.25 -25.40 -7.88
CA MET A 321 17.50 -25.87 -9.25
C MET A 321 17.13 -24.81 -10.29
N ALA A 322 15.97 -24.17 -10.16
CA ALA A 322 15.53 -23.13 -11.09
C ALA A 322 16.44 -21.91 -11.08
N LEU A 323 16.78 -21.38 -9.90
CA LEU A 323 17.70 -20.24 -9.80
C LEU A 323 19.09 -20.56 -10.39
N ASN A 324 19.53 -21.81 -10.27
CA ASN A 324 20.80 -22.26 -10.84
C ASN A 324 20.73 -22.35 -12.37
N TYR A 325 19.67 -22.95 -12.89
CA TYR A 325 19.41 -23.03 -14.33
C TYR A 325 19.30 -21.64 -14.98
N LEU A 326 18.65 -20.70 -14.29
CA LEU A 326 18.50 -19.31 -14.74
C LEU A 326 19.78 -18.45 -14.54
N GLY A 327 20.83 -19.02 -13.93
CA GLY A 327 22.13 -18.36 -13.76
C GLY A 327 22.18 -17.27 -12.69
N VAL A 328 21.22 -17.24 -11.75
CA VAL A 328 21.09 -16.19 -10.73
C VAL A 328 21.26 -16.69 -9.29
N SER A 329 21.53 -17.98 -9.07
CA SER A 329 21.74 -18.53 -7.71
C SER A 329 22.76 -17.75 -6.89
N SER A 330 23.81 -17.22 -7.52
CA SER A 330 24.85 -16.44 -6.85
C SER A 330 24.37 -15.10 -6.28
N TYR A 331 23.21 -14.60 -6.72
CA TYR A 331 22.65 -13.34 -6.22
C TYR A 331 22.00 -13.50 -4.84
N PHE A 332 21.58 -14.73 -4.50
CA PHE A 332 20.81 -15.01 -3.31
C PHE A 332 21.69 -15.49 -2.18
N LYS A 333 21.59 -14.81 -1.03
CA LYS A 333 22.23 -15.21 0.22
C LYS A 333 21.50 -16.38 0.88
N SER A 334 20.19 -16.47 0.67
CA SER A 334 19.28 -17.44 1.28
C SER A 334 18.24 -17.92 0.27
N VAL A 335 17.96 -19.22 0.22
CA VAL A 335 16.89 -19.80 -0.60
C VAL A 335 16.17 -20.87 0.20
N ILE A 336 15.08 -20.47 0.84
CA ILE A 336 14.24 -21.31 1.69
C ILE A 336 12.99 -21.71 0.91
N GLY A 337 12.75 -23.00 0.77
CA GLY A 337 11.52 -23.54 0.21
C GLY A 337 10.84 -24.56 1.12
N ALA A 338 9.72 -25.11 0.67
CA ALA A 338 9.00 -26.12 1.43
C ALA A 338 9.90 -27.33 1.74
N GLY A 339 9.77 -27.84 2.96
CA GLY A 339 10.59 -28.92 3.49
C GLY A 339 11.93 -28.49 4.08
N ASP A 340 12.37 -27.23 3.90
CA ASP A 340 13.56 -26.70 4.59
C ASP A 340 13.22 -26.21 6.01
N VAL A 341 11.95 -25.96 6.31
CA VAL A 341 11.45 -25.50 7.62
C VAL A 341 10.22 -26.31 8.07
N PRO A 342 9.87 -26.31 9.37
CA PRO A 342 8.75 -27.11 9.90
C PRO A 342 7.37 -26.72 9.35
N ARG A 343 7.14 -25.43 9.08
CA ARG A 343 5.86 -24.91 8.60
C ARG A 343 6.06 -24.01 7.39
N ASN A 344 5.22 -24.20 6.38
CA ASN A 344 5.25 -23.42 5.14
C ASN A 344 4.48 -22.09 5.27
N LYS A 345 4.53 -21.21 4.27
CA LYS A 345 3.67 -20.02 4.24
C LYS A 345 2.19 -20.44 4.36
N PRO A 346 1.36 -19.78 5.19
CA PRO A 346 1.52 -18.42 5.73
C PRO A 346 2.29 -18.31 7.06
N PHE A 347 2.91 -19.37 7.56
CA PHE A 347 3.70 -19.30 8.80
C PHE A 347 5.04 -18.57 8.56
N PRO A 348 5.57 -17.83 9.56
CA PRO A 348 6.73 -16.95 9.38
C PRO A 348 8.07 -17.69 9.29
N ASP A 349 8.08 -19.02 9.51
CA ASP A 349 9.27 -19.86 9.65
C ASP A 349 10.26 -19.68 8.48
N MET A 350 9.77 -19.58 7.25
CA MET A 350 10.61 -19.37 6.06
C MET A 350 11.29 -18.01 6.06
N ILE A 351 10.57 -16.94 6.43
CA ILE A 351 11.13 -15.59 6.51
C ILE A 351 12.14 -15.52 7.65
N HIS A 352 11.84 -16.10 8.81
CA HIS A 352 12.75 -16.12 9.96
C HIS A 352 14.06 -16.87 9.65
N ALA A 353 13.97 -18.02 8.97
CA ALA A 353 15.14 -18.75 8.50
C ALA A 353 15.98 -17.89 7.53
N ALA A 354 15.32 -17.25 6.56
CA ALA A 354 15.99 -16.38 5.60
C ALA A 354 16.67 -15.18 6.26
N LEU A 355 16.00 -14.50 7.20
CA LEU A 355 16.58 -13.40 7.99
C LEU A 355 17.84 -13.84 8.75
N GLY A 356 17.83 -15.05 9.33
CA GLY A 356 18.99 -15.65 9.99
C GLY A 356 20.19 -15.86 9.06
N GLU A 357 19.96 -16.42 7.86
CA GLU A 357 21.01 -16.62 6.85
C GLU A 357 21.52 -15.28 6.27
N MET A 358 20.63 -14.31 6.11
CA MET A 358 20.92 -12.96 5.63
C MET A 358 21.59 -12.09 6.69
N LYS A 359 21.48 -12.45 7.97
CA LYS A 359 21.95 -11.68 9.14
C LYS A 359 21.38 -10.26 9.17
N LEU A 360 20.08 -10.14 8.90
CA LEU A 360 19.35 -8.87 8.91
C LEU A 360 18.20 -8.94 9.92
N SER A 361 17.80 -7.78 10.44
CA SER A 361 16.58 -7.69 11.25
C SER A 361 15.34 -7.48 10.37
N PRO A 362 14.13 -7.80 10.85
CA PRO A 362 12.89 -7.59 10.10
C PRO A 362 12.70 -6.17 9.58
N GLU A 363 13.15 -5.17 10.32
CA GLU A 363 13.03 -3.74 9.99
C GLU A 363 13.88 -3.34 8.77
N GLU A 364 14.90 -4.12 8.44
CA GLU A 364 15.85 -3.86 7.35
C GLU A 364 15.47 -4.60 6.06
N VAL A 365 14.40 -5.39 6.11
CA VAL A 365 13.97 -6.26 5.03
C VAL A 365 12.55 -5.92 4.60
N VAL A 366 12.28 -6.16 3.33
CA VAL A 366 10.93 -6.21 2.78
C VAL A 366 10.71 -7.59 2.14
N PHE A 367 9.49 -8.11 2.25
CA PHE A 367 9.08 -9.33 1.59
C PHE A 367 8.23 -8.99 0.36
N VAL A 368 8.54 -9.59 -0.79
CA VAL A 368 7.86 -9.34 -2.06
C VAL A 368 7.17 -10.60 -2.52
N GLY A 369 5.87 -10.54 -2.80
CA GLY A 369 5.06 -11.70 -3.22
C GLY A 369 3.76 -11.31 -3.91
N ASP A 370 3.13 -12.25 -4.60
CA ASP A 370 1.93 -12.03 -5.42
C ASP A 370 0.64 -12.61 -4.81
N THR A 371 0.72 -13.16 -3.59
CA THR A 371 -0.44 -13.82 -2.95
C THR A 371 -0.86 -13.21 -1.62
N LEU A 372 -2.12 -13.42 -1.23
CA LEU A 372 -2.59 -13.10 0.12
C LEU A 372 -1.80 -13.86 1.20
N THR A 373 -1.36 -15.08 0.88
CA THR A 373 -0.49 -15.89 1.73
C THR A 373 0.85 -15.20 1.97
N ASP A 374 1.42 -14.51 0.99
CA ASP A 374 2.66 -13.75 1.18
C ASP A 374 2.48 -12.58 2.15
N ILE A 375 1.36 -11.86 2.00
CA ILE A 375 1.02 -10.74 2.87
C ILE A 375 0.86 -11.21 4.32
N ASP A 376 0.16 -12.33 4.54
CA ASP A 376 0.01 -12.92 5.86
C ASP A 376 1.36 -13.39 6.42
N THR A 377 2.20 -14.03 5.60
CA THR A 377 3.54 -14.52 6.01
C THR A 377 4.43 -13.37 6.50
N GLY A 378 4.54 -12.29 5.71
CA GLY A 378 5.38 -11.15 6.08
C GLY A 378 4.90 -10.45 7.34
N LYS A 379 3.58 -10.30 7.52
CA LYS A 379 2.99 -9.74 8.74
C LYS A 379 3.31 -10.56 9.97
N GLU A 380 3.12 -11.88 9.91
CA GLU A 380 3.45 -12.78 11.02
C GLU A 380 4.96 -12.77 11.34
N ALA A 381 5.80 -12.49 10.33
CA ALA A 381 7.24 -12.35 10.49
C ALA A 381 7.71 -10.96 10.93
N GLY A 382 6.81 -9.97 11.04
CA GLY A 382 7.15 -8.59 11.35
C GLY A 382 7.91 -7.86 10.23
N VAL A 383 7.78 -8.32 8.98
CA VAL A 383 8.43 -7.75 7.80
C VAL A 383 7.40 -7.02 6.93
N ASP A 384 7.73 -5.83 6.46
CA ASP A 384 6.87 -5.10 5.50
C ASP A 384 6.72 -5.89 4.21
N VAL A 385 5.48 -5.98 3.71
CA VAL A 385 5.18 -6.70 2.46
C VAL A 385 4.90 -5.73 1.33
N TYR A 386 5.63 -5.89 0.23
CA TYR A 386 5.37 -5.24 -1.05
C TYR A 386 4.71 -6.26 -1.98
N ALA A 387 3.40 -6.13 -2.16
CA ALA A 387 2.64 -7.05 -2.99
C ALA A 387 2.85 -6.75 -4.48
N LEU A 388 2.91 -7.77 -5.32
CA LEU A 388 3.12 -7.66 -6.75
C LEU A 388 2.00 -8.39 -7.51
N PRO A 389 1.10 -7.69 -8.22
CA PRO A 389 -0.07 -8.28 -8.85
C PRO A 389 0.25 -8.95 -10.19
N THR A 390 1.29 -9.80 -10.25
CA THR A 390 1.75 -10.50 -11.46
C THR A 390 1.34 -11.97 -11.51
N GLY A 391 0.98 -12.56 -10.36
CA GLY A 391 0.70 -13.98 -10.24
C GLY A 391 -0.77 -14.30 -9.97
N PHE A 392 -1.07 -14.86 -8.80
CA PHE A 392 -2.37 -15.50 -8.53
C PHE A 392 -3.47 -14.51 -8.13
N HIS A 393 -3.16 -13.50 -7.32
CA HIS A 393 -4.16 -12.54 -6.84
C HIS A 393 -4.08 -11.21 -7.58
N THR A 394 -5.26 -10.62 -7.83
CA THR A 394 -5.39 -9.29 -8.41
C THR A 394 -4.95 -8.20 -7.44
N ARG A 395 -4.66 -7.01 -7.98
CA ARG A 395 -4.38 -5.80 -7.19
C ARG A 395 -5.49 -5.53 -6.16
N GLN A 396 -6.75 -5.69 -6.55
CA GLN A 396 -7.90 -5.48 -5.68
C GLN A 396 -7.91 -6.47 -4.51
N GLU A 397 -7.73 -7.76 -4.77
CA GLU A 397 -7.68 -8.80 -3.72
C GLU A 397 -6.51 -8.56 -2.77
N LEU A 398 -5.31 -8.32 -3.29
CA LEU A 398 -4.12 -8.02 -2.49
C LEU A 398 -4.34 -6.81 -1.57
N SER A 399 -5.02 -5.78 -2.07
CA SER A 399 -5.25 -4.56 -1.28
C SER A 399 -6.15 -4.75 -0.06
N GLN A 400 -7.01 -5.77 -0.04
CA GLN A 400 -7.88 -6.08 1.10
C GLN A 400 -7.08 -6.43 2.36
N LYS A 401 -5.90 -7.03 2.18
CA LYS A 401 -4.97 -7.33 3.27
C LYS A 401 -4.09 -6.14 3.63
N LYS A 402 -4.21 -4.97 2.98
CA LYS A 402 -3.44 -3.75 3.28
C LYS A 402 -1.92 -4.04 3.39
N PRO A 403 -1.30 -4.61 2.35
CA PRO A 403 0.16 -4.71 2.30
C PRO A 403 0.76 -3.30 2.39
N LYS A 404 2.05 -3.22 2.73
CA LYS A 404 2.70 -1.94 2.91
C LYS A 404 2.67 -1.11 1.64
N ARG A 405 2.86 -1.78 0.49
CA ARG A 405 2.81 -1.22 -0.85
C ARG A 405 2.29 -2.28 -1.83
N ILE A 406 1.64 -1.87 -2.91
CA ILE A 406 1.39 -2.71 -4.07
C ILE A 406 2.17 -2.16 -5.26
N LEU A 407 3.15 -2.92 -5.73
CA LEU A 407 4.00 -2.57 -6.87
C LEU A 407 3.20 -2.72 -8.18
N ARG A 408 3.58 -1.97 -9.20
CA ARG A 408 3.15 -2.19 -10.59
C ARG A 408 4.07 -3.19 -11.28
N GLU A 409 5.37 -3.05 -11.02
CA GLU A 409 6.41 -3.93 -11.55
C GLU A 409 7.60 -4.03 -10.59
N LEU A 410 8.41 -5.09 -10.73
CA LEU A 410 9.59 -5.30 -9.89
C LEU A 410 10.65 -4.20 -10.01
N LYS A 411 10.72 -3.51 -11.15
CA LYS A 411 11.68 -2.42 -11.37
C LYS A 411 11.49 -1.26 -10.39
N GLU A 412 10.29 -1.07 -9.86
CA GLU A 412 10.04 -0.06 -8.82
C GLU A 412 10.91 -0.28 -7.57
N LEU A 413 11.23 -1.54 -7.23
CA LEU A 413 12.08 -1.85 -6.07
C LEU A 413 13.44 -1.16 -6.15
N VAL A 414 13.98 -1.00 -7.35
CA VAL A 414 15.27 -0.34 -7.57
C VAL A 414 15.19 1.13 -7.12
N GLY A 415 14.13 1.84 -7.47
CA GLY A 415 13.92 3.24 -7.07
C GLY A 415 13.73 3.42 -5.57
N LEU A 416 13.26 2.39 -4.85
CA LEU A 416 13.06 2.43 -3.40
C LEU A 416 14.36 2.33 -2.59
N LEU A 417 15.45 1.89 -3.21
CA LEU A 417 16.74 1.74 -2.53
C LEU A 417 17.60 3.00 -2.55
N ASP A 418 17.36 3.90 -3.50
CA ASP A 418 18.20 5.08 -3.69
C ASP A 418 18.00 6.14 -2.61
N GLN A 419 17.10 5.91 -1.65
CA GLN A 419 16.58 6.97 -0.79
C GLN A 419 16.19 6.39 0.58
N PRO A 420 16.65 6.93 1.73
CA PRO A 420 15.76 6.96 2.88
C PRO A 420 14.48 7.65 2.41
N LEU A 421 13.31 7.12 2.77
CA LEU A 421 12.05 7.68 2.28
C LEU A 421 11.99 9.18 2.58
#